data_AF-A0A1V8NU20-F1
#
_entry.id   AF-A0A1V8NU20-F1
#
_cell.length_a   1.000
_cell.length_b   1.000
_cell.length_c   1.000
_cell.angle_alpha   90.00
_cell.angle_beta   90.00
_cell.angle_gamma   90.00
#
_symmetry.space_group_name_H-M   'P 1'
#
loop_
_entity.id
_entity.type
_entity.pdbx_description
1 polymer ?
#
loop_
_entity_poly.entity_id
_entity_poly.type
_entity_poly.pdbx_seq_one_letter_code
_entity_poly.pdbx_strand_id
1 'polypeptide(L)'
;MKIIAYIWSMPKKLPVMIALLFSIFPYPAFPEHKGQPEYTVSNFIGHLINNNPEGVKSTLQQCDKCLQSIDPLFLDWANAVLEFQKKNYPESIRYYRKIISARPDWYSVRLQLATALYLNKDILSAEEQLRKLRSENLSEEAASLIDRFIARVQKADHWSFRGGFTYLNEKNINNVPTSRRSIGGWKSGKPQSGKGMMYWGEAEKRFSLPDNLFVITRLAAAGKIYWNNSSYDELDSSIGAGIGYRNVNTMLQFIPFYEKSYYGGGQTSDGGLQSYSDTVGIKIETEHQFSPRWRLYSDFKLGKNEYKKRNYLDGHRYSLNETLIYFPNSRQYISAGLGYSMLRTEGKDSSFNKSAFRAGWMYEWDGGVSTLLQASYGYKTYLAGDFWGIKQMNHEYSTSATIWHRDIYFFGVTPKITWNYQRTDSNHPFHDTERNRLFLSFSKYF
;
A
#
# COMPACT_ATOMS: atom_id res chain seq x y z
N MET A 1 -4.70 -9.80 -7.64
CA MET A 1 -4.17 -8.55 -8.22
C MET A 1 -3.95 -7.44 -7.18
N LYS A 2 -3.41 -7.73 -5.99
CA LYS A 2 -3.12 -6.68 -4.97
C LYS A 2 -1.63 -6.34 -4.79
N ILE A 3 -0.71 -7.12 -5.36
CA ILE A 3 0.74 -6.97 -5.15
C ILE A 3 1.36 -5.88 -6.07
N ILE A 4 0.69 -5.49 -7.16
CA ILE A 4 1.24 -4.50 -8.12
C ILE A 4 1.00 -3.04 -7.65
N ALA A 5 0.23 -2.82 -6.58
CA ALA A 5 -0.31 -1.50 -6.24
C ALA A 5 0.59 -0.57 -5.39
N TYR A 6 1.80 -1.00 -4.96
CA TYR A 6 2.59 -0.26 -3.96
C TYR A 6 4.04 0.09 -4.34
N ILE A 7 4.43 -0.05 -5.61
CA ILE A 7 5.81 0.25 -6.03
C ILE A 7 5.81 1.54 -6.85
N TRP A 8 5.91 2.71 -6.21
CA TRP A 8 6.61 3.87 -6.77
C TRP A 8 7.21 4.76 -5.65
N SER A 9 8.54 4.68 -5.58
CA SER A 9 9.53 5.75 -5.35
C SER A 9 9.03 7.09 -4.78
N MET A 10 9.42 7.40 -3.53
CA MET A 10 9.54 8.79 -3.09
C MET A 10 10.45 9.56 -4.07
N PRO A 11 10.05 10.73 -4.58
CA PRO A 11 10.91 11.50 -5.47
C PRO A 11 12.17 11.97 -4.73
N LYS A 12 13.33 11.59 -5.26
CA LYS A 12 14.70 11.93 -4.80
C LYS A 12 15.04 13.45 -4.75
N LYS A 13 14.07 14.35 -4.97
CA LYS A 13 14.28 15.81 -5.11
C LYS A 13 13.96 16.64 -3.85
N LEU A 14 13.65 16.02 -2.71
CA LEU A 14 13.46 16.72 -1.45
C LEU A 14 14.74 17.40 -0.86
N PRO A 15 15.98 16.88 -1.04
CA PRO A 15 17.15 17.42 -0.34
C PRO A 15 17.48 18.87 -0.75
N VAL A 16 17.28 19.21 -2.02
CA VAL A 16 17.72 20.51 -2.59
C VAL A 16 16.81 21.65 -2.12
N MET A 17 15.50 21.42 -2.03
CA MET A 17 14.55 22.44 -1.57
C MET A 17 14.69 22.72 -0.07
N ILE A 18 15.00 21.70 0.72
CA ILE A 18 15.21 21.79 2.17
C ILE A 18 16.54 22.48 2.49
N ALA A 19 17.61 22.19 1.74
CA ALA A 19 18.92 22.81 1.94
C ALA A 19 18.90 24.34 1.72
N LEU A 20 18.11 24.83 0.75
CA LEU A 20 17.95 26.27 0.47
C LEU A 20 17.13 27.01 1.55
N LEU A 21 16.22 26.32 2.24
CA LEU A 21 15.31 26.89 3.23
C LEU A 21 16.00 27.23 4.56
N PHE A 22 17.12 26.56 4.88
CA PHE A 22 17.82 26.76 6.15
C PHE A 22 18.67 28.05 6.20
N SER A 23 18.99 28.63 5.05
CA SER A 23 19.87 29.81 4.96
C SER A 23 19.13 31.15 5.12
N ILE A 24 17.80 31.15 5.25
CA ILE A 24 16.96 32.35 5.07
C ILE A 24 16.51 32.96 6.41
N PHE A 25 16.70 32.26 7.53
CA PHE A 25 16.32 32.80 8.84
C PHE A 25 17.47 33.56 9.49
N PRO A 26 17.20 34.72 10.15
CA PRO A 26 18.22 35.44 10.90
C PRO A 26 18.79 34.57 12.02
N TYR A 27 20.10 34.71 12.27
CA TYR A 27 20.75 34.10 13.41
C TYR A 27 20.03 34.53 14.71
N PRO A 28 19.79 33.62 15.67
CA PRO A 28 19.25 34.04 16.95
C PRO A 28 20.25 35.01 17.60
N ALA A 29 19.76 36.10 18.20
CA ALA A 29 20.61 37.03 18.94
C ALA A 29 21.06 36.39 20.26
N PHE A 30 22.36 36.48 20.59
CA PHE A 30 22.94 35.88 21.80
C PHE A 30 23.80 36.87 22.59
N PRO A 31 23.86 36.70 23.94
CA PRO A 31 24.79 37.43 24.78
C PRO A 31 26.24 36.98 24.53
N GLU A 32 27.17 37.96 24.42
CA GLU A 32 28.60 37.72 24.26
C GLU A 32 29.18 36.93 25.44
N HIS A 33 29.63 35.69 25.19
CA HIS A 33 30.45 34.94 26.13
C HIS A 33 31.94 35.10 25.78
N LYS A 34 32.62 35.99 26.50
CA LYS A 34 34.07 36.19 26.41
C LYS A 34 34.82 34.93 26.90
N GLY A 35 35.65 34.33 26.03
CA GLY A 35 36.73 33.43 26.48
C GLY A 35 36.96 32.09 25.76
N GLN A 36 36.21 31.76 24.71
CA GLN A 36 36.51 30.61 23.82
C GLN A 36 36.53 31.10 22.36
N PRO A 37 37.12 30.36 21.40
CA PRO A 37 37.21 30.86 20.03
C PRO A 37 35.78 30.98 19.49
N GLU A 38 35.24 32.21 19.41
CA GLU A 38 33.93 32.54 18.84
C GLU A 38 33.71 31.85 17.48
N TYR A 39 34.81 31.62 16.76
CA TYR A 39 34.87 30.90 15.50
C TYR A 39 34.35 29.46 15.56
N THR A 40 34.63 28.69 16.63
CA THR A 40 34.20 27.29 16.74
C THR A 40 32.70 27.19 17.03
N VAL A 41 32.16 28.08 17.87
CA VAL A 41 30.73 28.12 18.22
C VAL A 41 29.89 28.63 17.04
N SER A 42 30.35 29.67 16.33
CA SER A 42 29.66 30.19 15.15
C SER A 42 29.58 29.14 14.03
N ASN A 43 30.67 28.43 13.75
CA ASN A 43 30.68 27.33 12.78
C ASN A 43 29.77 26.18 13.20
N PHE A 44 29.74 25.84 14.50
CA PHE A 44 28.84 24.83 15.03
C PHE A 44 27.37 25.17 14.78
N ILE A 45 26.96 26.40 15.10
CA ILE A 45 25.60 26.89 14.85
C ILE A 45 25.29 26.88 13.35
N GLY A 46 26.25 27.27 12.51
CA GLY A 46 26.12 27.17 11.06
C GLY A 46 25.87 25.73 10.59
N HIS A 47 26.56 24.74 11.17
CA HIS A 47 26.31 23.32 10.90
C HIS A 47 24.92 22.86 11.37
N LEU A 48 24.46 23.33 12.53
CA LEU A 48 23.14 23.02 13.07
C LEU A 48 22.02 23.58 12.20
N ILE A 49 22.09 24.86 11.82
CA ILE A 49 21.12 25.52 10.95
C ILE A 49 21.00 24.78 9.62
N ASN A 50 22.13 24.44 9.01
CA ASN A 50 22.16 23.77 7.70
C ASN A 50 21.90 22.26 7.77
N ASN A 51 21.57 21.70 8.96
CA ASN A 51 21.36 20.28 9.17
C ASN A 51 22.54 19.44 8.63
N ASN A 52 23.78 19.89 8.89
CA ASN A 52 25.03 19.29 8.42
C ASN A 52 25.63 18.34 9.49
N PRO A 53 25.35 17.03 9.42
CA PRO A 53 25.75 16.08 10.45
C PRO A 53 27.26 15.85 10.51
N GLU A 54 27.99 15.97 9.39
CA GLU A 54 29.44 15.76 9.36
C GLU A 54 30.17 16.93 10.05
N GLY A 55 29.73 18.16 9.79
CA GLY A 55 30.20 19.33 10.52
C GLY A 55 29.91 19.22 12.03
N VAL A 56 28.69 18.83 12.40
CA VAL A 56 28.31 18.60 13.80
C VAL A 56 29.22 17.56 14.47
N LYS A 57 29.41 16.37 13.86
CA LYS A 57 30.31 15.34 14.42
C LYS A 57 31.74 15.85 14.57
N SER A 58 32.27 16.51 13.55
CA SER A 58 33.62 17.04 13.55
C SER A 58 33.82 18.02 14.70
N THR A 59 32.88 18.93 14.94
CA THR A 59 32.97 19.88 16.06
C THR A 59 32.89 19.20 17.41
N LEU A 60 31.95 18.25 17.58
CA LEU A 60 31.79 17.52 18.85
C LEU A 60 33.02 16.67 19.19
N GLN A 61 33.70 16.09 18.19
CA GLN A 61 34.91 15.28 18.39
C GLN A 61 36.16 16.11 18.69
N GLN A 62 36.21 17.37 18.24
CA GLN A 62 37.42 18.19 18.32
C GLN A 62 37.54 18.98 19.63
N CYS A 63 36.49 19.09 20.46
CA CYS A 63 36.58 19.92 21.66
C CYS A 63 35.70 19.48 22.85
N ASP A 64 36.20 18.54 23.66
CA ASP A 64 35.55 18.12 24.92
C ASP A 64 35.39 19.27 25.93
N LYS A 65 36.34 20.21 25.98
CA LYS A 65 36.27 21.39 26.86
C LYS A 65 35.26 22.44 26.39
N CYS A 66 34.95 22.50 25.09
CA CYS A 66 33.95 23.42 24.54
C CYS A 66 32.53 22.94 24.86
N LEU A 67 32.32 21.62 25.00
CA LEU A 67 31.01 21.06 25.37
C LEU A 67 30.51 21.58 26.72
N GLN A 68 31.42 21.91 27.64
CA GLN A 68 31.07 22.44 28.97
C GLN A 68 30.51 23.86 28.93
N SER A 69 30.78 24.62 27.87
CA SER A 69 30.35 26.01 27.69
C SER A 69 29.24 26.18 26.64
N ILE A 70 28.85 25.11 25.95
CA ILE A 70 27.75 25.13 24.98
C ILE A 70 26.43 24.96 25.74
N ASP A 71 25.46 25.84 25.48
CA ASP A 71 24.10 25.71 26.02
C ASP A 71 23.54 24.31 25.71
N PRO A 72 22.97 23.59 26.70
CA PRO A 72 22.36 22.28 26.50
C PRO A 72 21.38 22.19 25.33
N LEU A 73 20.68 23.27 24.97
CA LEU A 73 19.78 23.30 23.82
C LEU A 73 20.50 23.13 22.48
N PHE A 74 21.73 23.62 22.33
CA PHE A 74 22.52 23.39 21.12
C PHE A 74 23.04 21.96 21.04
N LEU A 75 23.31 21.32 22.19
CA LEU A 75 23.65 19.90 22.24
C LEU A 75 22.43 19.03 21.89
N ASP A 76 21.24 19.38 22.38
CA ASP A 76 19.99 18.75 21.94
C ASP A 76 19.77 18.94 20.43
N TRP A 77 20.07 20.12 19.89
CA TRP A 77 19.98 20.38 18.44
C TRP A 77 20.96 19.51 17.65
N ALA A 78 22.20 19.40 18.10
CA ALA A 78 23.19 18.51 17.51
C ALA A 78 22.70 17.06 17.48
N ASN A 79 22.16 16.55 18.58
CA ASN A 79 21.57 15.22 18.64
C ASN A 79 20.39 15.08 17.67
N ALA A 80 19.54 16.09 17.55
CA ALA A 80 18.43 16.11 16.60
C ALA A 80 18.91 15.95 15.14
N VAL A 81 19.97 16.67 14.75
CA VAL A 81 20.60 16.61 13.41
C VAL A 81 21.23 15.23 13.16
N LEU A 82 21.92 14.67 14.15
CA LEU A 82 22.56 13.36 14.03
C LEU A 82 21.54 12.22 13.90
N GLU A 83 20.46 12.25 14.68
CA GLU A 83 19.37 11.27 14.58
C GLU A 83 18.58 11.43 13.27
N PHE A 84 18.40 12.67 12.79
CA PHE A 84 17.80 12.94 11.48
C PHE A 84 18.60 12.26 10.37
N GLN A 85 19.93 12.35 10.39
CA GLN A 85 20.80 11.73 9.39
C GLN A 85 20.74 10.19 9.43
N LYS A 86 20.60 9.61 10.62
CA LYS A 86 20.37 8.16 10.79
C LYS A 86 18.98 7.71 10.32
N LYS A 87 18.10 8.65 9.93
CA LYS A 87 16.67 8.44 9.65
C LYS A 87 15.88 7.95 10.86
N ASN A 88 16.42 8.16 12.06
CA ASN A 88 15.71 7.95 13.31
C ASN A 88 14.88 9.21 13.61
N TYR A 89 13.89 9.46 12.75
CA TYR A 89 13.07 10.65 12.89
C TYR A 89 12.30 10.73 14.22
N PRO A 90 11.83 9.62 14.84
CA PRO A 90 11.21 9.70 16.17
C PRO A 90 12.10 10.36 17.23
N GLU A 91 13.37 9.95 17.33
CA GLU A 91 14.30 10.58 18.28
C GLU A 91 14.68 12.00 17.88
N SER A 92 14.89 12.24 16.58
CA SER A 92 15.13 13.60 16.06
C SER A 92 13.99 14.57 16.43
N ILE A 93 12.74 14.13 16.26
CA ILE A 93 11.54 14.88 16.64
C ILE A 93 11.50 15.13 18.15
N ARG A 94 11.87 14.14 18.98
CA ARG A 94 11.92 14.29 20.44
C ARG A 94 12.86 15.42 20.86
N TYR A 95 14.07 15.45 20.30
CA TYR A 95 15.03 16.54 20.55
C TYR A 95 14.50 17.89 20.05
N TYR A 96 14.00 17.95 18.82
CA TYR A 96 13.44 19.19 18.27
C TYR A 96 12.23 19.72 19.06
N ARG A 97 11.31 18.86 19.50
CA ARG A 97 10.18 19.25 20.36
C ARG A 97 10.68 19.81 21.70
N LYS A 98 11.72 19.21 22.30
CA LYS A 98 12.33 19.73 23.55
C LYS A 98 12.87 21.16 23.36
N ILE A 99 13.56 21.42 22.26
CA ILE A 99 14.11 22.76 21.96
C ILE A 99 12.99 23.77 21.73
N ILE A 100 11.98 23.42 20.93
CA ILE A 100 10.86 24.33 20.62
C ILE A 100 9.99 24.65 21.84
N SER A 101 9.90 23.74 22.81
CA SER A 101 9.23 24.01 24.10
C SER A 101 9.97 25.07 24.93
N ALA A 102 11.30 25.11 24.86
CA ALA A 102 12.11 26.10 25.58
C ALA A 102 12.27 27.42 24.81
N ARG A 103 12.42 27.33 23.48
CA ARG A 103 12.67 28.44 22.55
C ARG A 103 11.73 28.38 21.35
N PRO A 104 10.47 28.80 21.50
CA PRO A 104 9.48 28.77 20.41
C PRO A 104 9.82 29.74 19.28
N ASP A 105 10.69 30.72 19.52
CA ASP A 105 11.19 31.72 18.58
C ASP A 105 12.32 31.21 17.68
N TRP A 106 12.83 30.00 17.89
CA TRP A 106 13.89 29.42 17.06
C TRP A 106 13.33 28.84 15.74
N TYR A 107 13.08 29.74 14.79
CA TYR A 107 12.44 29.44 13.51
C TYR A 107 13.15 28.37 12.68
N SER A 108 14.49 28.36 12.63
CA SER A 108 15.26 27.31 11.92
C SER A 108 15.01 25.93 12.51
N VAL A 109 14.95 25.81 13.83
CA VAL A 109 14.63 24.56 14.53
C VAL A 109 13.18 24.15 14.26
N ARG A 110 12.25 25.10 14.21
CA ARG A 110 10.83 24.83 13.91
C ARG A 110 10.67 24.26 12.50
N LEU A 111 11.40 24.80 11.53
CA LEU A 111 11.41 24.28 10.16
C LEU A 111 12.01 22.86 10.09
N GLN A 112 13.11 22.61 10.81
CA GLN A 112 13.71 21.26 10.89
C GLN A 112 12.79 20.26 11.57
N LEU A 113 12.09 20.67 12.63
CA LEU A 113 11.04 19.88 13.29
C LEU A 113 9.94 19.52 12.29
N ALA A 114 9.39 20.50 11.57
CA ALA A 114 8.36 20.26 10.55
C ALA A 114 8.84 19.27 9.47
N THR A 115 10.11 19.38 9.07
CA THR A 115 10.73 18.48 8.10
C THR A 115 10.83 17.05 8.64
N ALA A 116 11.29 16.88 9.87
CA ALA A 116 11.39 15.58 10.52
C ALA A 116 10.00 14.95 10.70
N LEU A 117 9.00 15.72 11.13
CA LEU A 117 7.60 15.28 11.23
C LEU A 117 7.05 14.80 9.89
N TYR A 118 7.22 15.58 8.81
CA TYR A 118 6.75 15.21 7.48
C TYR A 118 7.42 13.93 6.95
N LEU A 119 8.74 13.79 7.13
CA LEU A 119 9.49 12.60 6.74
C LEU A 119 9.07 11.37 7.55
N ASN A 120 8.80 11.58 8.85
CA ASN A 120 8.24 10.56 9.72
C ASN A 120 6.76 10.32 9.48
N LYS A 121 6.09 10.98 8.54
CA LYS A 121 4.65 10.83 8.24
C LYS A 121 3.67 11.34 9.31
N ASP A 122 4.14 12.19 10.22
CA ASP A 122 3.28 12.96 11.14
C ASP A 122 2.81 14.24 10.43
N ILE A 123 1.85 14.06 9.52
CA ILE A 123 1.47 15.08 8.53
C ILE A 123 0.78 16.27 9.19
N LEU A 124 -0.16 16.04 10.11
CA LEU A 124 -0.90 17.12 10.75
C LEU A 124 0.04 17.98 11.61
N SER A 125 0.87 17.36 12.45
CA SER A 125 1.83 18.12 13.25
C SER A 125 2.87 18.85 12.40
N ALA A 126 3.30 18.28 11.27
CA ALA A 126 4.18 19.00 10.33
C ALA A 126 3.51 20.28 9.78
N GLU A 127 2.24 20.17 9.36
CA GLU A 127 1.47 21.32 8.88
C GLU A 127 1.31 22.40 9.96
N GLU A 128 0.99 22.02 11.20
CA GLU A 128 0.87 22.96 12.31
C GLU A 128 2.16 23.76 12.56
N GLN A 129 3.32 23.09 12.53
CA GLN A 129 4.61 23.77 12.70
C GLN A 129 4.91 24.73 11.54
N LEU A 130 4.58 24.35 10.30
CA LEU A 130 4.75 25.20 9.13
C LEU A 130 3.81 26.42 9.16
N ARG A 131 2.56 26.24 9.60
CA ARG A 131 1.60 27.34 9.73
C ARG A 131 2.02 28.35 10.80
N LYS A 132 2.53 27.88 11.93
CA LYS A 132 3.14 28.75 12.96
C LYS A 132 4.34 29.52 12.40
N LEU A 133 5.20 28.86 11.63
CA LEU A 133 6.32 29.53 10.97
C LEU A 133 5.83 30.58 9.95
N ARG A 134 4.76 30.27 9.21
CA ARG A 134 4.18 31.14 8.18
C ARG A 134 3.54 32.41 8.73
N SER A 135 3.14 32.44 10.01
CA SER A 135 2.59 33.63 10.67
C SER A 135 3.63 34.64 11.14
N GLU A 136 4.91 34.28 11.08
CA GLU A 136 6.00 35.17 11.47
C GLU A 136 6.32 36.21 10.37
N ASN A 137 7.07 37.25 10.73
CA ASN A 137 7.51 38.25 9.76
C ASN A 137 8.69 37.72 8.93
N LEU A 138 8.37 37.00 7.85
CA LEU A 138 9.33 36.37 6.95
C LEU A 138 9.53 37.19 5.68
N SER A 139 10.69 37.04 5.03
CA SER A 139 10.87 37.53 3.66
C SER A 139 9.85 36.87 2.71
N GLU A 140 9.54 37.54 1.60
CA GLU A 140 8.60 37.01 0.61
C GLU A 140 9.06 35.65 0.06
N GLU A 141 10.37 35.47 -0.12
CA GLU A 141 10.96 34.22 -0.59
C GLU A 141 10.76 33.08 0.41
N ALA A 142 11.00 33.34 1.70
CA ALA A 142 10.81 32.36 2.77
C ALA A 142 9.34 31.97 2.92
N ALA A 143 8.45 32.96 2.93
CA ALA A 143 7.00 32.73 2.98
C ALA A 143 6.54 31.85 1.80
N SER A 144 6.99 32.17 0.58
CA SER A 144 6.67 31.41 -0.63
C SER A 144 7.17 29.96 -0.59
N LEU A 145 8.35 29.70 -0.01
CA LEU A 145 8.87 28.35 0.17
C LEU A 145 8.06 27.55 1.21
N ILE A 146 7.67 28.18 2.32
CA ILE A 146 6.83 27.55 3.34
C ILE A 146 5.44 27.23 2.80
N ASP A 147 4.83 28.14 2.03
CA ASP A 147 3.53 27.91 1.40
C ASP A 147 3.57 26.70 0.45
N ARG A 148 4.65 26.55 -0.34
CA ARG A 148 4.88 25.35 -1.15
C ARG A 148 5.04 24.09 -0.31
N PHE A 149 5.70 24.18 0.85
CA PHE A 149 5.86 23.04 1.74
C PHE A 149 4.51 22.65 2.36
N ILE A 150 3.71 23.60 2.86
CA ILE A 150 2.35 23.36 3.36
C ILE A 150 1.51 22.65 2.30
N ALA A 151 1.48 23.17 1.07
CA ALA A 151 0.72 22.53 -0.02
C ALA A 151 1.16 21.07 -0.28
N ARG A 152 2.46 20.77 -0.12
CA ARG A 152 3.00 19.41 -0.26
C ARG A 152 2.64 18.51 0.92
N VAL A 153 2.62 19.03 2.14
CA VAL A 153 2.17 18.29 3.33
C VAL A 153 0.68 17.94 3.17
N GLN A 154 -0.15 18.91 2.80
CA GLN A 154 -1.58 18.72 2.58
C GLN A 154 -1.90 17.70 1.48
N LYS A 155 -1.06 17.60 0.44
CA LYS A 155 -1.21 16.59 -0.62
C LYS A 155 -1.20 15.15 -0.08
N ALA A 156 -0.56 14.89 1.06
CA ALA A 156 -0.52 13.56 1.68
C ALA A 156 -1.89 13.06 2.17
N ASP A 157 -2.86 13.96 2.34
CA ASP A 157 -4.21 13.68 2.81
C ASP A 157 -5.29 13.91 1.74
N HIS A 158 -4.90 14.10 0.47
CA HIS A 158 -5.87 14.19 -0.62
C HIS A 158 -6.54 12.85 -0.91
N TRP A 159 -7.66 12.89 -1.62
CA TRP A 159 -8.26 11.69 -2.18
C TRP A 159 -7.26 11.01 -3.13
N SER A 160 -7.15 9.69 -3.01
CA SER A 160 -6.46 8.85 -3.98
C SER A 160 -7.49 8.01 -4.71
N PHE A 161 -7.42 8.01 -6.05
CA PHE A 161 -8.28 7.18 -6.87
C PHE A 161 -7.45 6.22 -7.70
N ARG A 162 -7.94 4.99 -7.83
CA ARG A 162 -7.32 3.96 -8.64
C ARG A 162 -8.39 3.21 -9.38
N GLY A 163 -8.10 2.82 -10.62
CA GLY A 163 -9.07 2.04 -11.36
C GLY A 163 -8.48 1.46 -12.62
N GLY A 164 -9.23 0.54 -13.21
CA GLY A 164 -8.87 -0.05 -14.47
C GLY A 164 -9.96 -0.91 -15.06
N PHE A 165 -9.77 -1.25 -16.32
CA PHE A 165 -10.62 -2.19 -17.04
C PHE A 165 -9.77 -3.17 -17.84
N THR A 166 -10.38 -4.30 -18.19
CA THR A 166 -9.74 -5.38 -18.91
C THR A 166 -10.73 -6.00 -19.87
N TYR A 167 -10.36 -6.10 -21.15
CA TYR A 167 -11.14 -6.83 -22.14
C TYR A 167 -11.16 -8.33 -21.82
N LEU A 168 -12.33 -8.95 -21.88
CA LEU A 168 -12.55 -10.38 -21.64
C LEU A 168 -12.95 -11.07 -22.93
N ASN A 169 -12.27 -12.18 -23.25
CA ASN A 169 -12.67 -13.13 -24.26
C ASN A 169 -12.41 -14.54 -23.71
N GLU A 170 -13.43 -15.09 -23.04
CA GLU A 170 -13.33 -16.34 -22.31
C GLU A 170 -14.15 -17.43 -22.99
N LYS A 171 -13.60 -18.64 -23.07
CA LYS A 171 -14.28 -19.81 -23.66
C LYS A 171 -15.11 -20.62 -22.66
N ASN A 172 -14.94 -20.35 -21.36
CA ASN A 172 -15.52 -21.15 -20.28
C ASN A 172 -15.85 -20.31 -19.03
N ILE A 173 -16.83 -19.40 -19.17
CA ILE A 173 -17.22 -18.47 -18.10
C ILE A 173 -17.97 -19.17 -16.97
N ASN A 174 -18.70 -20.25 -17.27
CA ASN A 174 -19.42 -21.08 -16.32
C ASN A 174 -18.53 -22.13 -15.61
N ASN A 175 -17.22 -22.09 -15.83
CA ASN A 175 -16.21 -22.90 -15.14
C ASN A 175 -16.44 -24.42 -15.20
N VAL A 176 -16.90 -24.89 -16.36
CA VAL A 176 -17.10 -26.32 -16.60
C VAL A 176 -15.75 -27.07 -16.56
N PRO A 177 -15.69 -28.26 -15.95
CA PRO A 177 -14.50 -29.10 -15.95
C PRO A 177 -13.97 -29.41 -17.35
N THR A 178 -12.66 -29.46 -17.50
CA THR A 178 -12.03 -29.97 -18.73
C THR A 178 -12.08 -31.49 -18.81
N SER A 179 -12.09 -32.16 -17.66
CA SER A 179 -12.20 -33.61 -17.61
C SER A 179 -13.60 -34.08 -18.07
N ARG A 180 -13.65 -35.13 -18.91
CA ARG A 180 -14.91 -35.81 -19.28
C ARG A 180 -15.35 -36.84 -18.23
N ARG A 181 -14.78 -36.78 -17.03
CA ARG A 181 -15.07 -37.72 -15.95
C ARG A 181 -16.51 -37.47 -15.46
N SER A 182 -17.24 -38.55 -15.21
CA SER A 182 -18.62 -38.55 -14.72
C SER A 182 -18.70 -39.26 -13.38
N ILE A 183 -19.74 -38.97 -12.61
CA ILE A 183 -20.09 -39.73 -11.40
C ILE A 183 -21.39 -40.46 -11.71
N GLY A 184 -21.31 -41.76 -11.97
CA GLY A 184 -22.45 -42.52 -12.51
C GLY A 184 -22.98 -41.90 -13.80
N GLY A 185 -24.29 -41.62 -13.85
CA GLY A 185 -24.96 -40.95 -14.97
C GLY A 185 -24.77 -39.43 -15.05
N TRP A 186 -24.20 -38.79 -14.02
CA TRP A 186 -24.04 -37.34 -13.94
C TRP A 186 -22.85 -36.87 -14.78
N LYS A 187 -23.11 -35.97 -15.74
CA LYS A 187 -22.09 -35.39 -16.63
C LYS A 187 -22.01 -33.88 -16.45
N SER A 188 -20.83 -33.32 -16.66
CA SER A 188 -20.64 -31.88 -16.66
C SER A 188 -21.40 -31.22 -17.83
N GLY A 189 -21.83 -29.98 -17.63
CA GLY A 189 -22.48 -29.19 -18.67
C GLY A 189 -21.52 -28.81 -19.80
N LYS A 190 -21.99 -28.05 -20.80
CA LYS A 190 -21.12 -27.53 -21.87
C LYS A 190 -20.48 -26.19 -21.44
N PRO A 191 -19.19 -25.96 -21.76
CA PRO A 191 -18.56 -24.66 -21.56
C PRO A 191 -19.30 -23.57 -22.33
N GLN A 192 -19.47 -22.40 -21.70
CA GLN A 192 -20.05 -21.23 -22.34
C GLN A 192 -18.98 -20.15 -22.53
N SER A 193 -18.98 -19.54 -23.71
CA SER A 193 -18.10 -18.41 -24.00
C SER A 193 -18.73 -17.08 -23.57
N GLY A 194 -17.90 -16.14 -23.14
CA GLY A 194 -18.30 -14.77 -22.84
C GLY A 194 -17.26 -13.78 -23.34
N LYS A 195 -17.74 -12.73 -24.02
CA LYS A 195 -16.97 -11.54 -24.38
C LYS A 195 -17.49 -10.38 -23.58
N GLY A 196 -16.59 -9.59 -23.00
CA GLY A 196 -17.00 -8.57 -22.07
C GLY A 196 -15.88 -7.69 -21.56
N MET A 197 -16.15 -7.06 -20.43
CA MET A 197 -15.21 -6.20 -19.74
C MET A 197 -15.23 -6.51 -18.25
N MET A 198 -14.04 -6.68 -17.68
CA MET A 198 -13.82 -6.57 -16.25
C MET A 198 -13.45 -5.13 -15.92
N TYR A 199 -13.96 -4.59 -14.83
CA TYR A 199 -13.62 -3.26 -14.35
C TYR A 199 -13.43 -3.28 -12.84
N TRP A 200 -12.64 -2.35 -12.33
CA TRP A 200 -12.50 -2.11 -10.91
C TRP A 200 -12.12 -0.66 -10.64
N GLY A 201 -12.52 -0.17 -9.47
CA GLY A 201 -12.24 1.18 -9.00
C GLY A 201 -12.11 1.18 -7.48
N GLU A 202 -11.25 2.07 -6.98
CA GLU A 202 -11.03 2.32 -5.57
C GLU A 202 -10.88 3.82 -5.34
N ALA A 203 -11.51 4.33 -4.31
CA ALA A 203 -11.32 5.67 -3.80
C ALA A 203 -10.96 5.59 -2.31
N GLU A 204 -9.91 6.31 -1.93
CA GLU A 204 -9.42 6.33 -0.56
C GLU A 204 -9.19 7.76 -0.11
N LYS A 205 -9.63 8.07 1.11
CA LYS A 205 -9.35 9.34 1.79
C LYS A 205 -8.69 9.04 3.12
N ARG A 206 -7.55 9.69 3.37
CA ARG A 206 -6.93 9.72 4.70
C ARG A 206 -7.12 11.10 5.32
N PHE A 207 -7.32 11.12 6.62
CA PHE A 207 -7.30 12.31 7.44
C PHE A 207 -6.27 12.10 8.54
N SER A 208 -5.16 12.84 8.48
CA SER A 208 -4.10 12.71 9.48
C SER A 208 -4.53 13.27 10.82
N LEU A 209 -4.10 12.58 11.86
CA LEU A 209 -4.18 12.99 13.25
C LEU A 209 -2.75 13.21 13.77
N PRO A 210 -2.57 13.83 14.94
CA PRO A 210 -1.25 13.99 15.55
C PRO A 210 -0.60 12.63 15.85
N ASP A 211 0.71 12.66 16.07
CA ASP A 211 1.50 11.51 16.51
C ASP A 211 1.33 10.30 15.58
N ASN A 212 1.45 10.55 14.28
CA ASN A 212 1.49 9.53 13.21
C ASN A 212 0.17 8.77 12.97
N LEU A 213 -0.90 9.12 13.67
CA LEU A 213 -2.21 8.49 13.52
C LEU A 213 -2.97 9.06 12.31
N PHE A 214 -3.93 8.29 11.80
CA PHE A 214 -4.86 8.77 10.77
C PHE A 214 -6.18 8.00 10.80
N VAL A 215 -7.24 8.64 10.30
CA VAL A 215 -8.49 8.00 9.93
C VAL A 215 -8.48 7.74 8.42
N ILE A 216 -9.09 6.63 8.00
CA ILE A 216 -9.19 6.26 6.59
C ILE A 216 -10.62 5.90 6.21
N THR A 217 -11.05 6.31 5.03
CA THR A 217 -12.28 5.83 4.38
C THR A 217 -11.91 5.26 3.03
N ARG A 218 -12.44 4.07 2.71
CA ARG A 218 -12.19 3.36 1.47
C ARG A 218 -13.49 2.91 0.83
N LEU A 219 -13.61 3.18 -0.46
CA LEU A 219 -14.65 2.69 -1.35
C LEU A 219 -13.98 1.85 -2.42
N ALA A 220 -14.54 0.69 -2.75
CA ALA A 220 -14.12 -0.07 -3.90
C ALA A 220 -15.30 -0.72 -4.59
N ALA A 221 -15.19 -0.89 -5.91
CA ALA A 221 -16.11 -1.67 -6.71
C ALA A 221 -15.33 -2.45 -7.76
N ALA A 222 -15.74 -3.67 -8.05
CA ALA A 222 -15.19 -4.48 -9.13
C ALA A 222 -16.30 -5.31 -9.75
N GLY A 223 -16.22 -5.55 -11.05
CA GLY A 223 -17.26 -6.33 -11.73
C GLY A 223 -16.81 -6.88 -13.07
N LYS A 224 -17.67 -7.75 -13.60
CA LYS A 224 -17.58 -8.29 -14.95
C LYS A 224 -18.92 -8.08 -15.62
N ILE A 225 -18.90 -7.58 -16.85
CA ILE A 225 -20.09 -7.48 -17.71
C ILE A 225 -19.77 -8.20 -19.01
N TYR A 226 -20.66 -9.08 -19.45
CA TYR A 226 -20.57 -9.82 -20.70
C TYR A 226 -21.64 -9.39 -21.69
N TRP A 227 -21.23 -8.94 -22.89
CA TRP A 227 -22.16 -8.47 -23.92
C TRP A 227 -23.03 -9.59 -24.50
N ASN A 228 -22.52 -10.81 -24.51
CA ASN A 228 -23.18 -11.97 -25.10
C ASN A 228 -23.61 -13.02 -24.06
N ASN A 229 -23.43 -12.77 -22.75
CA ASN A 229 -23.80 -13.71 -21.70
C ASN A 229 -24.00 -13.01 -20.33
N SER A 230 -24.92 -12.04 -20.29
CA SER A 230 -25.15 -11.17 -19.12
C SER A 230 -25.65 -11.91 -17.87
N SER A 231 -26.13 -13.15 -18.03
CA SER A 231 -26.48 -14.03 -16.90
C SER A 231 -25.30 -14.33 -15.98
N TYR A 232 -24.06 -14.11 -16.44
CA TYR A 232 -22.83 -14.29 -15.64
C TYR A 232 -22.19 -12.95 -15.23
N ASP A 233 -22.92 -11.85 -15.33
CA ASP A 233 -22.44 -10.56 -14.85
C ASP A 233 -22.26 -10.60 -13.32
N GLU A 234 -21.24 -9.89 -12.86
CA GLU A 234 -20.82 -9.83 -11.46
C GLU A 234 -20.56 -8.36 -11.08
N LEU A 235 -20.95 -7.97 -9.88
CA LEU A 235 -20.58 -6.70 -9.27
C LEU A 235 -20.37 -6.89 -7.77
N ASP A 236 -19.16 -6.62 -7.31
CA ASP A 236 -18.79 -6.54 -5.91
C ASP A 236 -18.52 -5.09 -5.53
N SER A 237 -19.07 -4.63 -4.42
CA SER A 237 -18.79 -3.33 -3.84
C SER A 237 -18.37 -3.45 -2.37
N SER A 238 -17.52 -2.56 -1.91
CA SER A 238 -17.05 -2.51 -0.53
C SER A 238 -16.92 -1.08 -0.04
N ILE A 239 -17.35 -0.84 1.20
CA ILE A 239 -17.11 0.40 1.94
C ILE A 239 -16.48 0.06 3.29
N GLY A 240 -15.48 0.84 3.70
CA GLY A 240 -14.86 0.69 5.01
C GLY A 240 -14.37 2.03 5.55
N ALA A 241 -14.41 2.16 6.87
CA ALA A 241 -13.88 3.31 7.59
C ALA A 241 -13.11 2.82 8.80
N GLY A 242 -11.88 3.31 8.99
CA GLY A 242 -10.94 2.73 9.93
C GLY A 242 -9.92 3.74 10.47
N ILE A 243 -9.00 3.24 11.27
CA ILE A 243 -7.89 3.99 11.85
C ILE A 243 -6.57 3.35 11.46
N GLY A 244 -5.50 4.13 11.49
CA GLY A 244 -4.17 3.63 11.25
C GLY A 244 -3.08 4.47 11.88
N TYR A 245 -1.89 3.90 11.83
CA TYR A 245 -0.63 4.51 12.22
C TYR A 245 0.33 4.42 11.05
N ARG A 246 1.04 5.51 10.74
CA ARG A 246 2.08 5.50 9.71
C ARG A 246 3.31 6.28 10.16
N ASN A 247 4.47 5.66 10.04
CA ASN A 247 5.75 6.34 10.12
C ASN A 247 6.60 6.10 8.86
N VAL A 248 7.89 6.48 8.88
CA VAL A 248 8.75 6.31 7.70
C VAL A 248 8.98 4.83 7.31
N ASN A 249 8.90 3.91 8.27
CA ASN A 249 9.16 2.48 8.04
C ASN A 249 7.89 1.63 8.04
N THR A 250 6.85 2.04 8.77
CA THR A 250 5.70 1.18 9.07
C THR A 250 4.39 1.89 8.75
N MET A 251 3.48 1.18 8.10
CA MET A 251 2.06 1.50 8.05
C MET A 251 1.28 0.34 8.68
N LEU A 252 0.31 0.65 9.53
CA LEU A 252 -0.67 -0.28 10.07
C LEU A 252 -2.05 0.37 9.93
N GLN A 253 -3.03 -0.36 9.43
CA GLN A 253 -4.40 0.11 9.37
C GLN A 253 -5.39 -0.99 9.72
N PHE A 254 -6.41 -0.60 10.47
CA PHE A 254 -7.52 -1.43 10.93
C PHE A 254 -8.81 -0.86 10.34
N ILE A 255 -9.51 -1.64 9.53
CA ILE A 255 -10.63 -1.19 8.70
C ILE A 255 -11.80 -2.18 8.83
N PRO A 256 -12.79 -1.90 9.70
CA PRO A 256 -14.13 -2.44 9.58
C PRO A 256 -14.71 -2.14 8.20
N PHE A 257 -15.37 -3.12 7.60
CA PHE A 257 -15.92 -2.99 6.26
C PHE A 257 -17.27 -3.70 6.12
N TYR A 258 -18.03 -3.24 5.13
CA TYR A 258 -19.19 -3.90 4.57
C TYR A 258 -18.96 -4.11 3.08
N GLU A 259 -19.24 -5.32 2.62
CA GLU A 259 -19.12 -5.78 1.23
C GLU A 259 -20.47 -6.29 0.75
N LYS A 260 -20.83 -5.96 -0.48
CA LYS A 260 -22.05 -6.43 -1.12
C LYS A 260 -21.74 -6.95 -2.51
N SER A 261 -22.21 -8.17 -2.78
CA SER A 261 -22.03 -8.84 -4.05
C SER A 261 -23.36 -8.96 -4.78
N TYR A 262 -23.31 -8.78 -6.08
CA TYR A 262 -24.40 -8.96 -7.02
C TYR A 262 -23.97 -9.93 -8.12
N TYR A 263 -24.91 -10.77 -8.55
CA TYR A 263 -24.66 -11.79 -9.56
C TYR A 263 -25.86 -11.95 -10.50
N GLY A 264 -25.59 -12.18 -11.79
CA GLY A 264 -26.62 -12.35 -12.82
C GLY A 264 -27.46 -13.62 -12.70
N GLY A 265 -27.09 -14.56 -11.83
CA GLY A 265 -27.87 -15.78 -11.55
C GLY A 265 -27.48 -16.99 -12.40
N GLY A 266 -26.59 -16.83 -13.39
CA GLY A 266 -26.11 -17.90 -14.26
C GLY A 266 -27.26 -18.62 -14.99
N GLN A 267 -27.34 -19.94 -14.85
CA GLN A 267 -28.39 -20.74 -15.50
C GLN A 267 -29.81 -20.46 -14.98
N THR A 268 -29.94 -19.90 -13.78
CA THR A 268 -31.23 -19.51 -13.19
C THR A 268 -31.44 -18.01 -13.25
N SER A 269 -30.76 -17.33 -14.18
CA SER A 269 -30.93 -15.90 -14.41
C SER A 269 -32.35 -15.61 -14.91
N ASP A 270 -32.99 -14.62 -14.30
CA ASP A 270 -34.25 -14.02 -14.72
C ASP A 270 -34.05 -12.62 -15.34
N GLY A 271 -32.78 -12.26 -15.60
CA GLY A 271 -32.36 -10.99 -16.17
C GLY A 271 -31.78 -10.01 -15.15
N GLY A 272 -30.59 -9.49 -15.47
CA GLY A 272 -29.93 -8.45 -14.68
C GLY A 272 -29.23 -8.94 -13.41
N LEU A 273 -28.59 -8.01 -12.71
CA LEU A 273 -27.83 -8.27 -11.48
C LEU A 273 -28.77 -8.38 -10.26
N GLN A 274 -28.68 -9.49 -9.54
CA GLN A 274 -29.41 -9.71 -8.29
C GLN A 274 -28.50 -9.65 -7.08
N SER A 275 -29.03 -9.20 -5.94
CA SER A 275 -28.29 -9.25 -4.66
C SER A 275 -27.93 -10.71 -4.35
N TYR A 276 -26.64 -10.98 -4.20
CA TYR A 276 -26.11 -12.33 -4.03
C TYR A 276 -25.72 -12.62 -2.57
N SER A 277 -24.88 -11.76 -1.99
CA SER A 277 -24.42 -11.89 -0.61
C SER A 277 -23.99 -10.55 -0.01
N ASP A 278 -23.96 -10.51 1.31
CA ASP A 278 -23.43 -9.44 2.14
C ASP A 278 -22.31 -9.98 3.03
N THR A 279 -21.22 -9.24 3.17
CA THR A 279 -20.15 -9.57 4.12
C THR A 279 -19.90 -8.37 5.03
N VAL A 280 -19.88 -8.61 6.34
CA VAL A 280 -19.40 -7.63 7.33
C VAL A 280 -18.15 -8.20 7.97
N GLY A 281 -17.13 -7.36 8.15
CA GLY A 281 -15.88 -7.85 8.70
C GLY A 281 -14.89 -6.77 9.06
N ILE A 282 -13.68 -7.21 9.36
CA ILE A 282 -12.55 -6.37 9.71
C ILE A 282 -11.37 -6.78 8.83
N LYS A 283 -10.65 -5.77 8.37
CA LYS A 283 -9.42 -5.90 7.62
C LYS A 283 -8.28 -5.23 8.37
N ILE A 284 -7.14 -5.90 8.47
CA ILE A 284 -5.90 -5.35 9.00
C ILE A 284 -4.86 -5.43 7.89
N GLU A 285 -4.22 -4.31 7.59
CA GLU A 285 -3.14 -4.24 6.60
C GLU A 285 -1.91 -3.63 7.25
N THR A 286 -0.75 -4.23 6.97
CA THR A 286 0.54 -3.68 7.37
C THR A 286 1.49 -3.58 6.18
N GLU A 287 2.32 -2.55 6.21
CA GLU A 287 3.50 -2.43 5.38
C GLU A 287 4.67 -2.11 6.31
N HIS A 288 5.75 -2.88 6.22
CA HIS A 288 6.95 -2.62 7.01
C HIS A 288 8.21 -2.68 6.14
N GLN A 289 8.99 -1.61 6.16
CA GLN A 289 10.27 -1.49 5.48
C GLN A 289 11.42 -1.74 6.45
N PHE A 290 11.92 -2.98 6.48
CA PHE A 290 13.08 -3.38 7.28
C PHE A 290 14.37 -2.67 6.84
N SER A 291 14.51 -2.43 5.54
CA SER A 291 15.63 -1.70 4.94
C SER A 291 15.20 -1.10 3.61
N PRO A 292 16.00 -0.22 2.97
CA PRO A 292 15.67 0.30 1.65
C PRO A 292 15.44 -0.77 0.56
N ARG A 293 15.90 -2.01 0.79
CA ARG A 293 15.78 -3.13 -0.15
C ARG A 293 14.74 -4.17 0.23
N TRP A 294 14.20 -4.15 1.45
CA TRP A 294 13.30 -5.19 1.94
C TRP A 294 12.00 -4.58 2.49
N ARG A 295 10.87 -5.03 1.96
CA ARG A 295 9.53 -4.64 2.42
C ARG A 295 8.63 -5.84 2.63
N LEU A 296 7.91 -5.86 3.73
CA LEU A 296 6.89 -6.85 4.03
C LEU A 296 5.51 -6.20 3.97
N TYR A 297 4.58 -6.87 3.29
CA TYR A 297 3.17 -6.54 3.24
C TYR A 297 2.38 -7.67 3.88
N SER A 298 1.56 -7.35 4.88
CA SER A 298 0.64 -8.30 5.51
C SER A 298 -0.81 -7.85 5.30
N ASP A 299 -1.68 -8.76 4.90
CA ASP A 299 -3.11 -8.54 4.69
C ASP A 299 -3.88 -9.62 5.44
N PHE A 300 -4.54 -9.22 6.53
CA PHE A 300 -5.43 -10.07 7.32
C PHE A 300 -6.87 -9.59 7.15
N LYS A 301 -7.78 -10.54 6.92
CA LYS A 301 -9.21 -10.26 6.75
C LYS A 301 -10.02 -11.32 7.47
N LEU A 302 -10.97 -10.86 8.27
CA LEU A 302 -12.00 -11.70 8.88
C LEU A 302 -13.37 -11.15 8.47
N GLY A 303 -14.34 -12.01 8.20
CA GLY A 303 -15.69 -11.56 7.85
C GLY A 303 -16.73 -12.65 8.01
N LYS A 304 -17.96 -12.23 8.32
CA LYS A 304 -19.16 -13.06 8.25
C LYS A 304 -19.85 -12.75 6.94
N ASN A 305 -20.12 -13.78 6.14
CA ASN A 305 -20.78 -13.67 4.85
C ASN A 305 -22.16 -14.34 4.92
N GLU A 306 -23.17 -13.66 4.39
CA GLU A 306 -24.57 -14.09 4.39
C GLU A 306 -25.11 -14.01 2.96
N TYR A 307 -25.69 -15.10 2.47
CA TYR A 307 -26.25 -15.24 1.12
C TYR A 307 -27.77 -15.02 1.16
N LYS A 308 -28.31 -14.42 0.10
CA LYS A 308 -29.77 -14.14 0.04
C LYS A 308 -30.64 -15.37 -0.17
N LYS A 309 -30.14 -16.36 -0.91
CA LYS A 309 -30.89 -17.56 -1.31
C LYS A 309 -30.22 -18.86 -0.89
N ARG A 310 -28.91 -18.85 -0.58
CA ARG A 310 -28.08 -20.05 -0.38
C ARG A 310 -27.53 -20.10 1.04
N ASN A 311 -28.41 -20.13 2.03
CA ASN A 311 -28.04 -19.95 3.43
C ASN A 311 -27.10 -21.05 3.97
N TYR A 312 -27.06 -22.23 3.33
CA TYR A 312 -26.06 -23.27 3.64
C TYR A 312 -24.61 -22.82 3.38
N LEU A 313 -24.40 -21.75 2.60
CA LEU A 313 -23.10 -21.14 2.36
C LEU A 313 -22.79 -20.00 3.35
N ASP A 314 -23.73 -19.60 4.19
CA ASP A 314 -23.51 -18.56 5.21
C ASP A 314 -22.41 -19.01 6.15
N GLY A 315 -21.56 -18.07 6.57
CA GLY A 315 -20.45 -18.45 7.41
C GLY A 315 -19.33 -17.44 7.56
N HIS A 316 -18.25 -17.89 8.20
CA HIS A 316 -17.10 -17.07 8.51
C HIS A 316 -15.93 -17.36 7.57
N ARG A 317 -15.32 -16.29 7.06
CA ARG A 317 -14.14 -16.33 6.21
C ARG A 317 -12.97 -15.64 6.90
N TYR A 318 -11.83 -16.30 6.88
CA TYR A 318 -10.57 -15.80 7.40
C TYR A 318 -9.51 -15.90 6.31
N SER A 319 -8.66 -14.88 6.18
CA SER A 319 -7.49 -14.95 5.32
C SER A 319 -6.33 -14.14 5.87
N LEU A 320 -5.14 -14.71 5.78
CA LEU A 320 -3.86 -14.07 6.04
C LEU A 320 -3.00 -14.18 4.78
N ASN A 321 -2.41 -13.07 4.34
CA ASN A 321 -1.48 -13.04 3.22
C ASN A 321 -0.23 -12.24 3.61
N GLU A 322 0.92 -12.88 3.55
CA GLU A 322 2.23 -12.27 3.75
C GLU A 322 2.94 -12.17 2.42
N THR A 323 3.57 -11.03 2.11
CA THR A 323 4.35 -10.84 0.88
C THR A 323 5.61 -10.05 1.19
N LEU A 324 6.76 -10.69 1.05
CA LEU A 324 8.06 -10.07 1.16
C LEU A 324 8.54 -9.67 -0.23
N ILE A 325 8.98 -8.42 -0.38
CA ILE A 325 9.55 -7.87 -1.62
C ILE A 325 10.99 -7.47 -1.36
N TYR A 326 11.88 -7.98 -2.21
CA TYR A 326 13.28 -7.61 -2.29
C TYR A 326 13.52 -6.74 -3.52
N PHE A 327 14.25 -5.63 -3.35
CA PHE A 327 14.67 -4.72 -4.41
C PHE A 327 16.19 -4.80 -4.59
N PRO A 328 16.71 -5.73 -5.43
CA PRO A 328 18.15 -5.85 -5.67
C PRO A 328 18.77 -4.55 -6.17
N ASN A 329 18.08 -3.87 -7.10
CA ASN A 329 18.48 -2.60 -7.69
C ASN A 329 17.24 -1.88 -8.25
N SER A 330 17.42 -0.73 -8.91
CA SER A 330 16.30 0.07 -9.41
C SER A 330 15.54 -0.52 -10.60
N ARG A 331 16.10 -1.54 -11.30
CA ARG A 331 15.48 -2.16 -12.48
C ARG A 331 14.58 -3.35 -12.14
N GLN A 332 14.62 -3.87 -10.92
CA GLN A 332 13.92 -5.11 -10.61
C GLN A 332 13.47 -5.23 -9.17
N TYR A 333 12.46 -6.06 -8.97
CA TYR A 333 12.09 -6.59 -7.67
C TYR A 333 11.71 -8.06 -7.76
N ILE A 334 11.91 -8.76 -6.65
CA ILE A 334 11.51 -10.16 -6.46
C ILE A 334 10.53 -10.18 -5.30
N SER A 335 9.42 -10.87 -5.46
CA SER A 335 8.40 -11.03 -4.42
C SER A 335 8.20 -12.51 -4.10
N ALA A 336 8.11 -12.84 -2.82
CA ALA A 336 7.67 -14.15 -2.34
C ALA A 336 6.55 -13.94 -1.32
N GLY A 337 5.54 -14.80 -1.33
CA GLY A 337 4.39 -14.64 -0.45
C GLY A 337 3.77 -15.96 -0.04
N LEU A 338 3.20 -15.94 1.17
CA LEU A 338 2.46 -17.03 1.78
C LEU A 338 1.03 -16.58 2.01
N GLY A 339 0.09 -17.48 1.81
CA GLY A 339 -1.33 -17.24 2.02
C GLY A 339 -1.96 -18.39 2.77
N TYR A 340 -2.83 -18.07 3.71
CA TYR A 340 -3.67 -19.04 4.38
C TYR A 340 -5.10 -18.51 4.43
N SER A 341 -6.08 -19.38 4.17
CA SER A 341 -7.49 -19.00 4.23
C SER A 341 -8.34 -20.15 4.74
N MET A 342 -9.36 -19.78 5.49
CA MET A 342 -10.36 -20.68 6.04
C MET A 342 -11.74 -20.17 5.68
N LEU A 343 -12.63 -21.09 5.29
CA LEU A 343 -14.05 -20.84 5.18
C LEU A 343 -14.80 -21.85 6.05
N ARG A 344 -15.73 -21.35 6.87
CA ARG A 344 -16.58 -22.14 7.77
C ARG A 344 -18.02 -21.76 7.50
N THR A 345 -18.68 -22.57 6.69
CA THR A 345 -20.08 -22.42 6.29
C THR A 345 -21.00 -23.31 7.12
N GLU A 346 -22.29 -23.00 7.15
CA GLU A 346 -23.33 -23.87 7.74
C GLU A 346 -23.29 -25.29 7.15
N GLY A 347 -23.19 -25.41 5.82
CA GLY A 347 -22.91 -26.66 5.13
C GLY A 347 -21.44 -27.05 5.25
N LYS A 348 -21.11 -28.07 6.04
CA LYS A 348 -19.70 -28.49 6.28
C LYS A 348 -18.96 -28.93 5.00
N ASP A 349 -19.69 -29.41 4.00
CA ASP A 349 -19.19 -29.79 2.67
C ASP A 349 -18.70 -28.59 1.84
N SER A 350 -19.16 -27.37 2.17
CA SER A 350 -18.69 -26.12 1.56
C SER A 350 -17.56 -25.42 2.34
N SER A 351 -17.24 -25.92 3.54
CA SER A 351 -16.16 -25.39 4.38
C SER A 351 -14.80 -25.92 3.93
N PHE A 352 -13.76 -25.09 3.96
CA PHE A 352 -12.43 -25.49 3.52
C PHE A 352 -11.28 -24.78 4.26
N ASN A 353 -10.09 -25.36 4.13
CA ASN A 353 -8.81 -24.73 4.42
C ASN A 353 -8.00 -24.62 3.12
N LYS A 354 -7.26 -23.54 2.96
CA LYS A 354 -6.37 -23.36 1.81
C LYS A 354 -5.08 -22.68 2.22
N SER A 355 -3.96 -23.32 1.90
CA SER A 355 -2.63 -22.74 1.96
C SER A 355 -2.17 -22.40 0.55
N ALA A 356 -1.38 -21.33 0.39
CA ALA A 356 -0.87 -20.90 -0.89
C ALA A 356 0.53 -20.31 -0.78
N PHE A 357 1.34 -20.54 -1.80
CA PHE A 357 2.62 -19.89 -2.03
C PHE A 357 2.56 -19.10 -3.33
N ARG A 358 3.21 -17.94 -3.36
CA ARG A 358 3.26 -17.03 -4.52
C ARG A 358 4.69 -16.54 -4.69
N ALA A 359 5.14 -16.50 -5.93
CA ALA A 359 6.40 -15.88 -6.31
C ALA A 359 6.17 -14.92 -7.47
N GLY A 360 7.02 -13.90 -7.57
CA GLY A 360 6.98 -12.95 -8.67
C GLY A 360 8.32 -12.28 -8.89
N TRP A 361 8.56 -11.90 -10.13
CA TRP A 361 9.77 -11.19 -10.55
C TRP A 361 9.37 -10.15 -11.59
N MET A 362 9.78 -8.90 -11.34
CA MET A 362 9.60 -7.80 -12.26
C MET A 362 10.97 -7.30 -12.70
N TYR A 363 11.09 -6.99 -13.98
CA TYR A 363 12.30 -6.45 -14.56
C TYR A 363 11.98 -5.35 -15.58
N GLU A 364 12.78 -4.30 -15.55
CA GLU A 364 12.79 -3.20 -16.51
C GLU A 364 13.98 -3.35 -17.46
N TRP A 365 13.67 -3.70 -18.70
CA TRP A 365 14.63 -3.87 -19.78
C TRP A 365 15.03 -2.53 -20.37
N ASP A 366 16.20 -2.49 -21.00
CA ASP A 366 16.57 -1.34 -21.84
C ASP A 366 15.58 -1.23 -23.02
N GLY A 367 15.39 -0.01 -23.55
CA GLY A 367 14.41 0.24 -24.61
C GLY A 367 12.95 0.28 -24.16
N GLY A 368 12.67 0.62 -22.90
CA GLY A 368 11.31 0.95 -22.44
C GLY A 368 10.42 -0.23 -22.04
N VAL A 369 10.79 -1.48 -22.36
CA VAL A 369 9.96 -2.66 -22.07
C VAL A 369 10.09 -3.11 -20.62
N SER A 370 8.97 -3.43 -19.99
CA SER A 370 8.91 -4.04 -18.66
C SER A 370 8.19 -5.38 -18.70
N THR A 371 8.63 -6.30 -17.84
CA THR A 371 8.02 -7.62 -17.67
C THR A 371 7.73 -7.88 -16.21
N LEU A 372 6.59 -8.51 -15.93
CA LEU A 372 6.27 -9.08 -14.63
C LEU A 372 5.86 -10.54 -14.82
N LEU A 373 6.63 -11.45 -14.23
CA LEU A 373 6.32 -12.87 -14.15
C LEU A 373 5.79 -13.19 -12.76
N GLN A 374 4.73 -13.98 -12.68
CA GLN A 374 4.17 -14.45 -11.40
C GLN A 374 3.79 -15.91 -11.50
N ALA A 375 4.00 -16.64 -10.41
CA ALA A 375 3.58 -18.01 -10.25
C ALA A 375 2.97 -18.20 -8.85
N SER A 376 1.98 -19.08 -8.74
CA SER A 376 1.42 -19.46 -7.45
C SER A 376 0.97 -20.90 -7.42
N TYR A 377 1.13 -21.53 -6.26
CA TYR A 377 0.62 -22.83 -5.93
C TYR A 377 -0.32 -22.72 -4.73
N GLY A 378 -1.44 -23.41 -4.75
CA GLY A 378 -2.41 -23.49 -3.68
C GLY A 378 -2.82 -24.92 -3.42
N TYR A 379 -3.03 -25.26 -2.16
CA TYR A 379 -3.58 -26.53 -1.75
C TYR A 379 -4.82 -26.29 -0.91
N LYS A 380 -5.97 -26.76 -1.39
CA LYS A 380 -7.28 -26.53 -0.78
C LYS A 380 -7.93 -27.86 -0.43
N THR A 381 -8.38 -28.00 0.81
CA THR A 381 -9.07 -29.19 1.31
C THR A 381 -10.40 -28.81 1.95
N TYR A 382 -11.46 -29.46 1.50
CA TYR A 382 -12.79 -29.31 2.08
C TYR A 382 -12.92 -30.16 3.35
N LEU A 383 -13.81 -29.76 4.26
CA LEU A 383 -13.91 -30.38 5.59
C LEU A 383 -14.77 -31.64 5.60
N ALA A 384 -15.81 -31.70 4.77
CA ALA A 384 -16.69 -32.86 4.62
C ALA A 384 -16.84 -33.28 3.15
N GLY A 385 -17.39 -34.47 2.95
CA GLY A 385 -17.80 -34.93 1.62
C GLY A 385 -19.06 -34.21 1.15
N ASP A 386 -19.15 -33.98 -0.14
CA ASP A 386 -20.35 -33.45 -0.79
C ASP A 386 -21.47 -34.49 -0.91
N PHE A 387 -22.48 -34.20 -1.73
CA PHE A 387 -23.58 -35.11 -2.03
C PHE A 387 -23.12 -36.49 -2.54
N TRP A 388 -21.97 -36.59 -3.21
CA TRP A 388 -21.40 -37.86 -3.68
C TRP A 388 -20.46 -38.51 -2.66
N GLY A 389 -20.36 -37.95 -1.45
CA GLY A 389 -19.46 -38.40 -0.39
C GLY A 389 -17.99 -38.06 -0.67
N ILE A 390 -17.70 -37.27 -1.70
CA ILE A 390 -16.32 -36.96 -2.09
C ILE A 390 -15.84 -35.77 -1.27
N LYS A 391 -14.84 -36.01 -0.41
CA LYS A 391 -14.13 -34.94 0.27
C LYS A 391 -13.16 -34.29 -0.71
N GLN A 392 -13.55 -33.14 -1.25
CA GLN A 392 -12.80 -32.48 -2.31
C GLN A 392 -11.43 -31.97 -1.84
N MET A 393 -10.42 -32.21 -2.68
CA MET A 393 -9.04 -31.76 -2.55
C MET A 393 -8.58 -31.17 -3.87
N ASN A 394 -7.99 -29.97 -3.83
CA ASN A 394 -7.54 -29.26 -5.02
C ASN A 394 -6.07 -28.85 -4.90
N HIS A 395 -5.31 -29.08 -5.97
CA HIS A 395 -4.04 -28.43 -6.24
C HIS A 395 -4.27 -27.34 -7.28
N GLU A 396 -4.06 -26.10 -6.89
CA GLU A 396 -4.38 -24.91 -7.69
C GLU A 396 -3.07 -24.24 -8.15
N TYR A 397 -2.87 -24.16 -9.46
CA TYR A 397 -1.70 -23.54 -10.08
C TYR A 397 -2.14 -22.30 -10.85
N SER A 398 -1.37 -21.22 -10.76
CA SER A 398 -1.54 -20.03 -11.59
C SER A 398 -0.19 -19.52 -12.03
N THR A 399 -0.05 -19.19 -13.31
CA THR A 399 1.13 -18.51 -13.87
C THR A 399 0.68 -17.35 -14.73
N SER A 400 1.33 -16.21 -14.62
CA SER A 400 1.08 -15.06 -15.46
C SER A 400 2.34 -14.38 -15.94
N ALA A 401 2.29 -13.85 -17.15
CA ALA A 401 3.31 -13.00 -17.74
C ALA A 401 2.65 -11.71 -18.22
N THR A 402 3.02 -10.59 -17.62
CA THR A 402 2.56 -9.25 -18.01
C THR A 402 3.70 -8.50 -18.68
N ILE A 403 3.43 -7.91 -19.85
CA ILE A 403 4.38 -7.11 -20.63
C ILE A 403 3.75 -5.75 -20.93
N TRP A 404 4.54 -4.69 -20.82
CA TRP A 404 4.15 -3.34 -21.23
C TRP A 404 5.36 -2.52 -21.67
N HIS A 405 5.11 -1.45 -22.41
CA HIS A 405 6.12 -0.47 -22.79
C HIS A 405 5.91 0.80 -21.97
N ARG A 406 6.94 1.28 -21.28
CA ARG A 406 6.87 2.44 -20.37
C ARG A 406 6.57 3.74 -21.11
N ASP A 407 7.01 3.85 -22.37
CA ASP A 407 6.77 5.05 -23.19
C ASP A 407 5.43 5.02 -23.95
N ILE A 408 4.68 3.93 -23.88
CA ILE A 408 3.33 3.87 -24.45
C ILE A 408 2.34 4.18 -23.34
N TYR A 409 1.82 5.40 -23.34
CA TYR A 409 0.75 5.80 -22.43
C TYR A 409 -0.13 6.87 -23.08
N PHE A 410 -1.40 6.89 -22.70
CA PHE A 410 -2.36 7.90 -23.14
C PHE A 410 -3.16 8.36 -21.92
N PHE A 411 -3.24 9.68 -21.71
CA PHE A 411 -3.87 10.28 -20.54
C PHE A 411 -3.40 9.68 -19.18
N GLY A 412 -2.15 9.24 -19.09
CA GLY A 412 -1.58 8.60 -17.89
C GLY A 412 -2.01 7.14 -17.66
N VAL A 413 -2.59 6.50 -18.68
CA VAL A 413 -2.94 5.07 -18.68
C VAL A 413 -1.90 4.31 -19.48
N THR A 414 -1.28 3.29 -18.89
CA THR A 414 -0.35 2.39 -19.59
C THR A 414 -1.06 1.09 -19.94
N PRO A 415 -1.18 0.73 -21.23
CA PRO A 415 -1.72 -0.55 -21.65
C PRO A 415 -0.77 -1.68 -21.26
N LYS A 416 -1.33 -2.79 -20.76
CA LYS A 416 -0.57 -4.00 -20.39
C LYS A 416 -1.20 -5.22 -21.03
N ILE A 417 -0.36 -6.06 -21.61
CA ILE A 417 -0.77 -7.37 -22.11
C ILE A 417 -0.43 -8.39 -21.04
N THR A 418 -1.40 -9.17 -20.59
CA THR A 418 -1.18 -10.23 -19.61
C THR A 418 -1.65 -11.56 -20.15
N TRP A 419 -0.71 -12.50 -20.28
CA TRP A 419 -1.04 -13.91 -20.43
C TRP A 419 -1.22 -14.52 -19.04
N ASN A 420 -2.26 -15.32 -18.84
CA ASN A 420 -2.55 -15.97 -17.57
C ASN A 420 -3.07 -17.39 -17.78
N TYR A 421 -2.38 -18.35 -17.18
CA TYR A 421 -2.72 -19.76 -17.12
C TYR A 421 -3.14 -20.14 -15.70
N GLN A 422 -4.24 -20.88 -15.57
CA GLN A 422 -4.80 -21.37 -14.33
C GLN A 422 -5.22 -22.84 -14.47
N ARG A 423 -4.82 -23.67 -13.52
CA ARG A 423 -5.16 -25.10 -13.47
C ARG A 423 -5.59 -25.46 -12.05
N THR A 424 -6.71 -26.14 -11.92
CA THR A 424 -7.15 -26.77 -10.69
C THR A 424 -7.19 -28.27 -10.93
N ASP A 425 -6.20 -28.99 -10.39
CA ASP A 425 -6.23 -30.45 -10.34
C ASP A 425 -7.06 -30.86 -9.13
N SER A 426 -8.18 -31.53 -9.36
CA SER A 426 -9.10 -31.94 -8.29
C SER A 426 -9.33 -33.44 -8.31
N ASN A 427 -9.46 -34.05 -7.13
CA ASN A 427 -9.99 -35.42 -7.01
C ASN A 427 -11.49 -35.49 -7.37
N HIS A 428 -12.19 -34.34 -7.37
CA HIS A 428 -13.59 -34.25 -7.71
C HIS A 428 -13.79 -33.99 -9.21
N PRO A 429 -14.44 -34.89 -9.98
CA PRO A 429 -14.63 -34.76 -11.44
C PRO A 429 -15.20 -33.42 -11.90
N PHE A 430 -16.10 -32.83 -11.11
CA PHE A 430 -16.75 -31.55 -11.42
C PHE A 430 -15.98 -30.29 -11.01
N HIS A 431 -14.75 -30.43 -10.52
CA HIS A 431 -13.91 -29.30 -10.11
C HIS A 431 -12.50 -29.32 -10.70
N ASP A 432 -12.22 -30.26 -11.60
CA ASP A 432 -10.99 -30.31 -12.39
C ASP A 432 -11.08 -29.34 -13.58
N THR A 433 -10.43 -28.18 -13.48
CA THR A 433 -10.60 -27.08 -14.45
C THR A 433 -9.28 -26.55 -14.96
N GLU A 434 -9.28 -26.04 -16.19
CA GLU A 434 -8.13 -25.38 -16.81
C GLU A 434 -8.60 -24.14 -17.57
N ARG A 435 -7.81 -23.07 -17.47
CA ARG A 435 -8.12 -21.77 -18.08
C ARG A 435 -6.84 -21.13 -18.60
N ASN A 436 -6.89 -20.69 -19.84
CA ASN A 436 -5.85 -19.92 -20.49
C ASN A 436 -6.48 -18.63 -21.03
N ARG A 437 -5.93 -17.47 -20.65
CA ARG A 437 -6.49 -16.15 -20.95
C ARG A 437 -5.40 -15.19 -21.41
N LEU A 438 -5.75 -14.35 -22.36
CA LEU A 438 -4.97 -13.18 -22.75
C LEU A 438 -5.80 -11.93 -22.44
N PHE A 439 -5.23 -11.03 -21.66
CA PHE A 439 -5.87 -9.82 -21.19
C PHE A 439 -5.18 -8.60 -21.76
N LEU A 440 -5.98 -7.62 -22.16
CA LEU A 440 -5.52 -6.26 -22.38
C LEU A 440 -6.08 -5.40 -21.25
N SER A 441 -5.19 -4.92 -20.38
CA SER A 441 -5.54 -4.20 -19.16
C SER A 441 -5.08 -2.75 -19.23
N PHE A 442 -5.93 -1.86 -18.73
CA PHE A 442 -5.68 -0.43 -18.65
C PHE A 442 -5.93 0.01 -17.22
N SER A 443 -4.97 0.69 -16.59
CA SER A 443 -5.10 1.15 -15.21
C SER A 443 -4.47 2.52 -15.01
N LYS A 444 -5.06 3.32 -14.14
CA LYS A 444 -4.52 4.62 -13.73
C LYS A 444 -4.65 4.82 -12.23
N TYR A 445 -3.67 5.54 -11.70
CA TYR A 445 -3.60 6.01 -10.33
C TYR A 445 -3.66 7.54 -10.41
N PHE A 446 -4.61 8.16 -9.70
CA PHE A 446 -4.82 9.60 -9.66
C PHE A 446 -4.32 10.18 -8.34
#